data_AF-M5IPZ9-F1
#
_entry.id   AF-M5IPZ9-F1
#
_cell.length_a   1.000
_cell.length_b   1.000
_cell.length_c   1.000
_cell.angle_alpha   90.00
_cell.angle_beta   90.00
_cell.angle_gamma   90.00
#
_symmetry.space_group_name_H-M   'P 1'
#
loop_
_entity.id
_entity.type
_entity.pdbx_description
1 polymer ?
#
loop_
_entity_poly.entity_id
_entity_poly.type
_entity_poly.pdbx_seq_one_letter_code
_entity_poly.pdbx_strand_id
1 'polypeptide(L)'
;MRTQTTQAKRLEEFMSRMREKGFEMRINAKGNVWGIRRGNGYQAARDMIRGKKAYYSRDYFRQVGALIMEKTSLRVVDTAA
;
A
#
# COMPACT_ATOMS: atom_id res chain seq x y z
N MET A 1 -30.15 -24.11 -2.57
CA MET A 1 -28.79 -24.16 -3.17
C MET A 1 -28.60 -23.21 -4.38
N ARG A 2 -29.18 -21.99 -4.43
CA ARG A 2 -28.99 -21.05 -5.58
C ARG A 2 -28.28 -19.73 -5.23
N THR A 3 -28.18 -19.40 -3.96
CA THR A 3 -27.63 -18.11 -3.48
C THR A 3 -26.11 -18.13 -3.37
N GLN A 4 -25.53 -19.28 -3.01
CA GLN A 4 -24.08 -19.43 -2.78
C GLN A 4 -23.27 -19.32 -4.08
N THR A 5 -23.76 -19.93 -5.17
CA THR A 5 -23.16 -19.84 -6.51
C THR A 5 -23.18 -18.41 -7.06
N THR A 6 -24.24 -17.66 -6.77
CA THR A 6 -24.39 -16.28 -7.21
C THR A 6 -23.44 -15.32 -6.46
N GLN A 7 -23.22 -15.55 -5.16
CA GLN A 7 -22.27 -14.74 -4.38
C GLN A 7 -20.82 -15.00 -4.77
N ALA A 8 -20.44 -16.27 -4.98
CA ALA A 8 -19.09 -16.63 -5.43
C ALA A 8 -18.75 -15.97 -6.77
N LYS A 9 -19.67 -16.03 -7.74
CA LYS A 9 -19.48 -15.43 -9.07
C LYS A 9 -19.35 -13.90 -9.02
N ARG A 10 -20.15 -13.23 -8.19
CA ARG A 10 -20.04 -11.77 -7.96
C ARG A 10 -18.72 -11.38 -7.29
N LEU A 11 -18.21 -12.23 -6.40
CA LEU A 11 -16.92 -12.01 -5.74
C LEU A 11 -15.76 -12.14 -6.73
N GLU A 12 -15.80 -13.13 -7.62
CA GLU A 12 -14.80 -13.31 -8.68
C GLU A 12 -14.77 -12.13 -9.64
N GLU A 13 -15.94 -11.65 -10.09
CA GLU A 13 -16.06 -10.47 -10.95
C GLU A 13 -15.50 -9.21 -10.26
N PHE A 14 -15.80 -9.02 -8.97
CA PHE A 14 -15.25 -7.93 -8.17
C PHE A 14 -13.72 -8.01 -8.06
N MET A 15 -13.18 -9.19 -7.75
CA MET A 15 -11.74 -9.38 -7.64
C MET A 15 -11.01 -9.19 -8.98
N SER A 16 -11.64 -9.58 -10.10
CA SER A 16 -11.09 -9.33 -11.44
C SER A 16 -10.97 -7.84 -11.74
N ARG A 17 -12.06 -7.08 -11.54
CA ARG A 17 -12.06 -5.62 -11.74
C ARG A 17 -11.06 -4.88 -10.85
N MET A 18 -10.86 -5.38 -9.64
CA MET A 18 -9.89 -4.79 -8.71
C MET A 18 -8.45 -5.10 -9.14
N ARG A 19 -8.16 -6.31 -9.62
CA ARG A 19 -6.86 -6.66 -10.21
C ARG A 19 -6.53 -5.82 -11.45
N GLU A 20 -7.50 -5.61 -12.35
CA GLU A 20 -7.33 -4.71 -13.51
C GLU A 20 -6.98 -3.27 -13.09
N LYS A 21 -7.51 -2.82 -11.95
CA LYS A 21 -7.18 -1.51 -11.36
C LYS A 21 -5.87 -1.52 -10.55
N GLY A 22 -5.10 -2.60 -10.63
CA GLY A 22 -3.81 -2.74 -9.98
C GLY A 22 -3.91 -2.97 -8.48
N PHE A 23 -4.99 -3.58 -7.97
CA PHE A 23 -5.09 -3.99 -6.58
C PHE A 23 -4.75 -5.47 -6.41
N GLU A 24 -3.95 -5.77 -5.39
CA GLU A 24 -3.75 -7.11 -4.89
C GLU A 24 -4.70 -7.36 -3.71
N MET A 25 -5.33 -8.53 -3.72
CA MET A 25 -6.34 -8.95 -2.73
C MET A 25 -6.17 -10.44 -2.45
N ARG A 26 -6.46 -10.88 -1.22
CA ARG A 26 -6.48 -12.30 -0.83
C ARG A 26 -7.84 -12.67 -0.26
N ILE A 27 -8.17 -13.96 -0.25
CA ILE A 27 -9.34 -14.50 0.44
C ILE A 27 -8.85 -15.19 1.71
N ASN A 28 -9.49 -14.94 2.85
CA ASN A 28 -9.17 -15.64 4.10
C ASN A 28 -9.90 -17.00 4.19
N ALA A 29 -9.57 -17.82 5.19
CA ALA A 29 -10.18 -19.14 5.39
C ALA A 29 -11.71 -19.12 5.60
N LYS A 30 -12.30 -17.95 5.88
CA LYS A 30 -13.74 -17.75 6.06
C LYS A 30 -14.45 -17.28 4.76
N GLY A 31 -13.72 -17.15 3.65
CA GLY A 31 -14.27 -16.71 2.37
C GLY A 31 -14.38 -15.18 2.21
N ASN A 32 -13.82 -14.40 3.14
CA ASN A 32 -13.88 -12.93 3.08
C ASN A 32 -12.64 -12.35 2.39
N VAL A 33 -12.83 -11.24 1.68
CA VAL A 33 -11.73 -10.46 1.09
C VAL A 33 -10.88 -9.84 2.19
N TRP A 34 -9.57 -10.02 2.08
CA TRP A 34 -8.57 -9.53 3.03
C TRP A 34 -7.34 -8.99 2.30
N GLY A 35 -6.61 -8.07 2.94
CA GLY A 35 -5.32 -7.59 2.43
C GLY A 35 -5.40 -6.82 1.11
N ILE A 36 -6.48 -6.03 0.93
CA ILE A 36 -6.65 -5.16 -0.23
C ILE A 36 -5.57 -4.07 -0.19
N ARG A 37 -4.69 -4.07 -1.18
CA ARG A 37 -3.66 -3.03 -1.36
C ARG A 37 -3.51 -2.70 -2.84
N ARG A 38 -3.14 -1.47 -3.20
CA ARG A 38 -2.58 -1.24 -4.53
C ARG A 38 -1.32 -2.12 -4.66
N GLY A 39 -1.13 -2.79 -5.80
CA GLY A 39 0.02 -3.67 -6.06
C GLY A 39 1.35 -2.98 -5.77
N ASN A 40 1.41 -1.68 -6.03
CA ASN A 40 2.60 -0.87 -5.75
C ASN A 40 2.74 -0.41 -4.30
N GLY A 41 1.71 -0.55 -3.44
CA GLY A 41 1.70 0.05 -2.10
C GLY A 41 2.79 -0.49 -1.17
N TYR A 42 3.19 -1.76 -1.35
CA TYR A 42 4.27 -2.36 -0.55
C TYR A 42 5.66 -2.06 -1.12
N GLN A 43 5.80 -1.99 -2.45
CA GLN A 43 7.05 -1.61 -3.11
C GLN A 43 7.33 -0.11 -2.96
N ALA A 44 6.34 0.74 -3.15
CA ALA A 44 6.44 2.17 -2.92
C ALA A 44 6.86 2.47 -1.48
N ALA A 45 6.27 1.79 -0.48
CA ALA A 45 6.69 1.96 0.92
C ALA A 45 8.10 1.41 1.21
N ARG A 46 8.56 0.37 0.48
CA ARG A 46 9.93 -0.16 0.60
C ARG A 46 10.99 0.80 0.08
N ASP A 47 10.68 1.52 -1.00
CA ASP A 47 11.61 2.48 -1.61
C ASP A 47 11.58 3.86 -0.93
N MET A 48 10.62 4.08 -0.02
CA MET A 48 10.52 5.28 0.81
C MET A 48 11.48 5.26 2.01
N ILE A 49 11.84 6.45 2.48
CA ILE A 49 12.59 6.65 3.72
C ILE A 49 11.60 6.51 4.88
N ARG A 50 11.86 5.58 5.80
CA ARG A 50 11.03 5.40 7.00
C ARG A 50 11.39 6.44 8.06
N GLY A 51 10.43 7.29 8.39
CA GLY A 51 10.51 8.19 9.54
C GLY A 51 9.70 7.69 10.72
N LYS A 52 9.84 8.36 11.86
CA LYS A 52 9.07 8.05 13.08
C LYS A 52 7.58 8.30 12.90
N LYS A 53 7.18 9.32 12.12
CA LYS A 53 5.77 9.68 11.92
C LYS A 53 5.17 9.04 10.68
N ALA A 54 5.94 8.98 9.58
CA ALA A 54 5.46 8.54 8.28
C ALA A 54 6.59 7.99 7.40
N TYR A 55 6.23 7.47 6.22
CA TYR A 55 7.17 7.18 5.14
C TYR A 55 7.29 8.39 4.21
N TYR A 56 8.52 8.70 3.79
CA TYR A 56 8.87 9.87 2.98
C TYR A 56 9.40 9.44 1.60
N SER A 57 8.90 10.04 0.51
CA SER A 57 9.44 9.76 -0.82
C SER A 57 10.87 10.27 -0.98
N ARG A 58 11.73 9.45 -1.58
CA ARG A 58 13.10 9.83 -1.96
C ARG A 58 13.14 10.91 -3.03
N ASP A 59 12.05 11.22 -3.71
CA ASP A 59 12.00 12.29 -4.71
C ASP A 59 12.15 13.66 -4.04
N TYR A 60 11.41 13.88 -2.94
CA TYR A 60 11.29 15.17 -2.25
C TYR A 60 12.13 15.26 -0.98
N PHE A 61 12.47 14.13 -0.37
CA PHE A 61 13.16 14.07 0.91
C PHE A 61 14.49 13.33 0.81
N ARG A 62 15.42 13.67 1.69
CA ARG A 62 16.67 12.96 1.88
C ARG A 62 16.93 12.69 3.36
N GLN A 63 17.54 11.56 3.66
CA GLN A 63 18.02 11.25 5.00
C GLN A 63 19.49 11.66 5.13
N VAL A 64 19.83 12.38 6.19
CA VAL A 64 21.20 12.74 6.57
C VAL A 64 21.40 12.33 8.03
N GLY A 65 22.14 11.25 8.25
CA GLY A 65 22.23 10.62 9.57
C GLY A 65 20.85 10.21 10.09
N ALA A 66 20.47 10.72 11.26
CA ALA A 66 19.16 10.48 11.88
C ALA A 66 18.06 11.45 11.41
N LEU A 67 18.38 12.46 10.60
CA LEU A 67 17.43 13.50 10.19
C LEU A 67 16.86 13.20 8.81
N ILE A 68 15.56 13.47 8.65
CA ILE A 68 14.88 13.49 7.35
C ILE A 68 14.61 14.95 6.99
N MET A 69 15.11 15.36 5.83
CA MET A 69 15.08 16.75 5.36
C MET A 69 14.39 16.85 4.01
N GLU A 70 13.65 17.94 3.80
CA GLU A 70 13.16 18.31 2.46
C GLU A 70 14.37 18.73 1.59
N LYS A 71 14.44 18.23 0.34
CA LYS A 71 15.61 18.50 -0.52
C LYS A 71 15.74 19.95 -0.97
N THR A 72 14.62 20.62 -1.20
CA THR A 72 14.57 22.00 -1.72
C THR A 72 14.96 23.01 -0.66
N SER A 73 14.30 22.96 0.50
CA SER A 73 14.49 23.93 1.58
C SER A 73 15.56 23.52 2.61
N LEU A 74 16.01 22.26 2.58
CA LEU A 74 16.84 21.65 3.63
C LEU A 74 16.22 21.72 5.03
N ARG A 75 14.92 21.95 5.14
CA ARG A 75 14.21 21.92 6.41
C ARG A 75 14.12 20.50 6.95
N VAL A 76 14.44 20.32 8.23
CA VAL A 76 14.21 19.07 8.95
C VAL A 76 12.72 18.90 9.18
N VAL A 77 12.16 17.77 8.75
CA VAL A 77 10.73 17.47 8.85
C VAL A 77 10.43 16.29 9.77
N ASP A 78 11.39 15.37 9.93
CA ASP A 78 11.27 14.21 10.81
C ASP A 78 12.65 13.61 11.12
N THR A 79 12.65 12.50 11.87
CA THR A 79 13.81 11.66 12.16
C THR A 79 13.59 10.25 11.62
N ALA A 80 14.66 9.61 11.16
CA ALA A 80 14.64 8.22 10.73
C ALA A 80 14.35 7.30 11.94
N ALA A 81 13.54 6.26 11.70
CA ALA A 81 13.15 5.28 12.70
C ALA A 81 14.00 4.01 12.63
#